data_AF-A0A8D8CPV4-F1
#
_entry.id   AF-A0A8D8CPV4-F1
#
_cell.length_a   1.000
_cell.length_b   1.000
_cell.length_c   1.000
_cell.angle_alpha   90.00
_cell.angle_beta   90.00
_cell.angle_gamma   90.00
#
_symmetry.space_group_name_H-M   'P 1'
#
loop_
_entity.id
_entity.type
_entity.pdbx_description
1 polymer ?
#
loop_
_entity_poly.entity_id
_entity_poly.type
_entity_poly.pdbx_seq_one_letter_code
_entity_poly.pdbx_strand_id
1 'polypeptide(L)'
;MNRLGMLVEISRLSEPAMMVALNVAKAPLLLSNALPASMACNGSTAAVPDHILSALSQNGGVLMLNVERCGEKAMSLKDAIAAINYIRAIAGVDHVGLSGSPKNYPLLLAELARDRLWGSAAIKKLVGGNIVRVLREVEVSKNRLPLSEDWIPLEAIEGNAYCRYPET
;
A
#
# COMPACT_ATOMS: atom_id res chain seq x y z
N MET A 1 -0.65 -9.16 -13.92
CA MET A 1 -0.71 -9.42 -12.46
C MET A 1 -2.13 -9.79 -12.01
N ASN A 2 -3.16 -8.96 -12.25
CA ASN A 2 -4.55 -9.23 -11.84
C ASN A 2 -5.09 -10.62 -12.24
N ARG A 3 -4.87 -11.05 -13.50
CA ARG A 3 -5.30 -12.38 -13.99
C ARG A 3 -4.75 -13.53 -13.15
N LEU A 4 -3.53 -13.39 -12.64
CA LEU A 4 -2.87 -14.42 -11.84
C LEU A 4 -3.34 -14.42 -10.38
N GLY A 5 -4.07 -13.39 -9.94
CA GLY A 5 -4.33 -13.15 -8.52
C GLY A 5 -3.06 -12.75 -7.77
N MET A 6 -2.15 -12.01 -8.42
CA MET A 6 -0.93 -11.50 -7.80
C MET A 6 -1.20 -10.12 -7.20
N LEU A 7 -0.88 -9.94 -5.92
CA LEU A 7 -0.97 -8.65 -5.25
C LEU A 7 0.07 -7.69 -5.85
N VAL A 8 -0.39 -6.50 -6.22
CA VAL A 8 0.44 -5.47 -6.87
C VAL A 8 0.79 -4.41 -5.83
N GLU A 9 2.09 -4.22 -5.61
CA GLU A 9 2.67 -3.25 -4.68
C GLU A 9 3.14 -2.01 -5.46
N ILE A 10 2.77 -0.81 -5.02
CA ILE A 10 3.02 0.43 -5.77
C ILE A 10 3.73 1.53 -4.98
N SER A 11 4.21 1.29 -3.76
CA SER A 11 4.74 2.34 -2.86
C SER A 11 5.95 3.08 -3.41
N ARG A 12 6.74 2.44 -4.27
CA ARG A 12 8.00 3.01 -4.81
C ARG A 12 7.85 3.56 -6.24
N LEU A 13 6.64 3.58 -6.78
CA LEU A 13 6.37 4.19 -8.08
C LEU A 13 6.42 5.72 -7.98
N SER A 14 6.60 6.38 -9.13
CA SER A 14 6.31 7.82 -9.22
C SER A 14 4.81 8.06 -9.08
N GLU A 15 4.42 9.25 -8.62
CA GLU A 15 3.01 9.62 -8.47
C GLU A 15 2.17 9.41 -9.77
N PRO A 16 2.65 9.80 -10.97
CA PRO A 16 1.94 9.48 -12.21
C PRO A 16 1.76 7.98 -12.43
N ALA A 17 2.78 7.17 -12.13
CA ALA A 17 2.71 5.72 -12.29
C ALA A 17 1.79 5.06 -11.26
N MET A 18 1.72 5.58 -10.03
CA MET A 18 0.73 5.16 -9.03
C MET A 18 -0.69 5.39 -9.53
N MET A 19 -0.96 6.58 -10.09
CA MET A 19 -2.28 6.91 -10.65
C MET A 19 -2.66 6.01 -11.83
N VAL A 20 -1.73 5.75 -12.75
CA VAL A 20 -1.96 4.82 -13.86
C VAL A 20 -2.27 3.42 -13.32
N ALA A 21 -1.50 2.93 -12.35
CA ALA A 21 -1.73 1.63 -11.75
C ALA A 21 -3.13 1.55 -11.10
N LEU A 22 -3.51 2.55 -10.30
CA LEU A 22 -4.81 2.63 -9.63
C LEU A 22 -5.98 2.64 -10.62
N ASN A 23 -5.84 3.34 -11.75
CA ASN A 23 -6.87 3.44 -12.78
C ASN A 23 -7.01 2.17 -13.64
N VAL A 24 -5.90 1.46 -13.90
CA VAL A 24 -5.90 0.27 -14.77
C VAL A 24 -6.18 -1.02 -13.99
N ALA A 25 -5.83 -1.05 -12.71
CA ALA A 25 -6.00 -2.24 -11.88
C ALA A 25 -7.47 -2.70 -11.81
N LYS A 26 -7.66 -4.01 -11.89
CA LYS A 26 -8.96 -4.70 -11.78
C LYS A 26 -9.15 -5.37 -10.42
N ALA A 27 -8.13 -5.28 -9.57
CA ALA A 27 -8.10 -5.79 -8.22
C ALA A 27 -7.47 -4.72 -7.30
N PRO A 28 -7.72 -4.78 -5.99
CA PRO A 28 -7.15 -3.84 -5.04
C PRO A 28 -5.62 -3.82 -5.03
N LEU A 29 -5.05 -2.63 -4.86
CA LEU A 29 -3.60 -2.40 -4.79
C LEU A 29 -3.08 -2.31 -3.34
N LEU A 30 -1.79 -2.54 -3.18
CA LEU A 30 -1.06 -2.41 -1.93
C LEU A 30 -0.08 -1.23 -1.99
N LEU A 31 -0.13 -0.37 -0.98
CA LEU A 31 0.97 0.52 -0.61
C LEU A 31 1.63 -0.06 0.64
N SER A 32 2.81 -0.67 0.49
CA SER A 32 3.52 -1.27 1.62
C SER A 32 4.48 -0.27 2.25
N ASN A 33 4.68 -0.36 3.57
CA ASN A 33 5.73 0.38 4.29
C ASN A 33 5.75 1.89 3.92
N ALA A 34 4.59 2.53 4.03
CA ALA A 34 4.36 3.89 3.55
C ALA A 34 3.91 4.85 4.66
N LEU A 35 4.02 6.15 4.40
CA LEU A 35 3.57 7.25 5.25
C LEU A 35 2.78 8.27 4.41
N PRO A 36 1.82 9.02 5.00
CA PRO A 36 1.25 10.19 4.34
C PRO A 36 2.35 11.20 4.01
N ALA A 37 2.30 11.81 2.83
CA ALA A 37 3.34 12.75 2.38
C ALA A 37 3.48 13.96 3.35
N SER A 38 2.38 14.42 3.94
CA SER A 38 2.37 15.49 4.95
C SER A 38 3.07 15.12 6.27
N MET A 39 3.29 13.82 6.50
CA MET A 39 3.95 13.26 7.69
C MET A 39 5.20 12.46 7.34
N ALA A 40 5.67 12.54 6.09
CA ALA A 40 6.80 11.77 5.62
C ALA A 40 8.11 12.33 6.17
N CYS A 41 9.03 11.43 6.52
CA CYS A 41 10.39 11.78 6.88
C CYS A 41 11.34 11.51 5.71
N ASN A 42 12.44 12.25 5.66
CA ASN A 42 13.55 11.95 4.76
C ASN A 42 14.04 10.52 5.00
N GLY A 43 14.02 9.68 3.96
CA GLY A 43 14.51 8.30 4.04
C GLY A 43 13.78 7.34 3.11
N SER A 44 13.88 6.04 3.42
CA SER A 44 13.45 4.96 2.52
C SER A 44 11.95 4.64 2.55
N THR A 45 11.17 5.33 3.38
CA THR A 45 9.70 5.10 3.48
C THR A 45 8.99 5.86 2.37
N ALA A 46 8.04 5.22 1.70
CA ALA A 46 7.29 5.86 0.63
C ALA A 46 6.39 6.98 1.18
N ALA A 47 6.51 8.18 0.61
CA ALA A 47 5.65 9.33 0.91
C ALA A 47 4.46 9.33 -0.05
N VAL A 48 3.25 9.18 0.48
CA VAL A 48 2.03 9.01 -0.33
C VAL A 48 1.16 10.28 -0.25
N PRO A 49 0.94 11.00 -1.37
CA PRO A 49 0.07 12.17 -1.41
C PRO A 49 -1.40 11.84 -1.11
N ASP A 50 -2.14 12.82 -0.60
CA ASP A 50 -3.54 12.64 -0.18
C ASP A 50 -4.49 12.23 -1.33
N HIS A 51 -4.23 12.71 -2.56
CA HIS A 51 -5.02 12.31 -3.72
C HIS A 51 -4.78 10.84 -4.10
N ILE A 52 -3.58 10.29 -3.86
CA ILE A 52 -3.29 8.86 -4.02
C ILE A 52 -4.03 8.07 -2.94
N LEU A 53 -4.05 8.53 -1.69
CA LEU A 53 -4.84 7.89 -0.61
C LEU A 53 -6.33 7.86 -0.94
N SER A 54 -6.85 8.94 -1.52
CA SER A 54 -8.24 9.03 -1.97
C SER A 54 -8.54 8.11 -3.16
N ALA A 55 -7.61 7.99 -4.11
CA ALA A 55 -7.77 7.06 -5.23
C ALA A 55 -7.62 5.59 -4.80
N LEU A 56 -6.77 5.31 -3.80
CA LEU A 56 -6.61 3.99 -3.20
C LEU A 56 -7.91 3.48 -2.58
N SER A 57 -8.66 4.34 -1.90
CA SER A 57 -9.95 3.96 -1.32
C SER A 57 -10.98 3.61 -2.39
N GLN A 58 -11.03 4.39 -3.48
CA GLN A 58 -11.88 4.10 -4.65
C GLN A 58 -11.50 2.77 -5.34
N ASN A 59 -10.21 2.46 -5.41
CA ASN A 59 -9.71 1.20 -5.95
C ASN A 59 -9.99 -0.01 -5.04
N GLY A 60 -10.28 0.21 -3.75
CA GLY A 60 -10.44 -0.86 -2.76
C GLY A 60 -9.15 -1.29 -2.06
N GLY A 61 -8.02 -0.63 -2.38
CA GLY A 61 -6.68 -0.97 -1.92
C GLY A 61 -6.44 -0.73 -0.43
N VAL A 62 -5.22 -1.00 0.03
CA VAL A 62 -4.82 -0.77 1.42
C VAL A 62 -3.41 -0.17 1.51
N LEU A 63 -3.25 0.80 2.40
CA LEU A 63 -1.95 1.33 2.80
C LEU A 63 -1.53 0.69 4.11
N MET A 64 -0.38 0.02 4.09
CA MET A 64 0.27 -0.54 5.27
C MET A 64 1.25 0.48 5.83
N LEU A 65 0.82 1.17 6.89
CA LEU A 65 1.54 2.28 7.51
C LEU A 65 2.80 1.76 8.20
N ASN A 66 3.96 2.37 7.94
CA ASN A 66 5.14 2.08 8.74
C ASN A 66 4.98 2.71 10.13
N VAL A 67 4.83 1.88 11.17
CA VAL A 67 4.73 2.34 12.57
C VAL A 67 6.01 2.09 13.37
N GLU A 68 7.06 1.61 12.73
CA GLU A 68 8.35 1.35 13.38
C GLU A 68 9.31 2.54 13.22
N ARG A 69 9.41 3.09 12.00
CA ARG A 69 10.39 4.13 11.69
C ARG A 69 9.84 5.20 10.76
N CYS A 70 10.37 6.40 10.91
CA CYS A 70 10.20 7.51 10.01
C CYS A 70 11.60 8.01 9.64
N GLY A 71 12.10 7.58 8.48
CA GLY A 71 13.51 7.72 8.12
C GLY A 71 14.41 6.93 9.06
N GLU A 72 15.43 7.59 9.63
CA GLU A 72 16.34 6.95 10.57
C GLU A 72 15.79 6.88 12.01
N LYS A 73 14.73 7.63 12.32
CA LYS A 73 14.17 7.72 13.67
C LYS A 73 13.12 6.66 13.92
N ALA A 74 13.07 6.14 15.14
CA ALA A 74 11.94 5.32 15.59
C ALA A 74 10.68 6.18 15.65
N MET A 75 9.56 5.66 15.18
CA MET A 75 8.30 6.39 15.20
C MET A 75 7.75 6.42 16.63
N SER A 76 7.34 7.61 17.08
CA SER A 76 6.74 7.75 18.41
C SER A 76 5.31 7.19 18.40
N LEU A 77 4.83 6.76 19.57
CA LEU A 77 3.45 6.28 19.74
C LEU A 77 2.42 7.33 19.31
N LYS A 78 2.67 8.59 19.65
CA LYS A 78 1.79 9.72 19.33
C LYS A 78 1.72 9.96 17.82
N ASP A 79 2.86 9.92 17.14
CA ASP A 79 2.93 10.15 15.69
C ASP A 79 2.30 8.98 14.93
N ALA A 80 2.49 7.74 15.39
CA ALA A 80 1.84 6.57 14.82
C ALA A 80 0.31 6.71 14.90
N ILE A 81 -0.25 7.05 16.07
CA ILE A 81 -1.69 7.27 16.23
C ILE A 81 -2.19 8.41 15.33
N ALA A 82 -1.44 9.52 15.27
CA ALA A 82 -1.78 10.66 14.42
C ALA A 82 -1.84 10.26 12.93
N ALA A 83 -0.85 9.52 12.43
CA ALA A 83 -0.80 9.04 11.06
C ALA A 83 -1.92 8.03 10.75
N ILE A 84 -2.21 7.11 11.67
CA ILE A 84 -3.34 6.17 11.55
C ILE A 84 -4.67 6.93 11.40
N ASN A 85 -4.89 7.93 12.25
CA ASN A 85 -6.11 8.73 12.22
C ASN A 85 -6.19 9.62 10.97
N TYR A 86 -5.06 10.15 10.51
CA TYR A 86 -4.98 10.93 9.28
C TYR A 86 -5.37 10.12 8.05
N ILE A 87 -4.78 8.93 7.86
CA ILE A 87 -5.13 8.04 6.74
C ILE A 87 -6.59 7.64 6.82
N ARG A 88 -7.08 7.29 8.01
CA ARG A 88 -8.49 6.95 8.21
C ARG A 88 -9.43 8.08 7.79
N ALA A 89 -9.07 9.34 8.04
CA ALA A 89 -9.90 10.49 7.68
C ALA A 89 -10.02 10.68 6.16
N ILE A 90 -8.98 10.33 5.41
CA ILE A 90 -8.92 10.51 3.95
C ILE A 90 -9.43 9.26 3.22
N ALA A 91 -8.84 8.11 3.52
CA ALA A 91 -9.09 6.87 2.80
C ALA A 91 -10.20 6.02 3.44
N GLY A 92 -10.47 6.19 4.74
CA GLY A 92 -11.42 5.37 5.49
C GLY A 92 -10.78 4.20 6.24
N VAL A 93 -11.54 3.61 7.16
CA VAL A 93 -11.06 2.56 8.08
C VAL A 93 -10.69 1.24 7.37
N ASP A 94 -11.21 1.00 6.18
CA ASP A 94 -10.98 -0.21 5.39
C ASP A 94 -9.67 -0.19 4.58
N HIS A 95 -8.97 0.95 4.57
CA HIS A 95 -7.85 1.21 3.67
C HIS A 95 -6.54 1.52 4.41
N VAL A 96 -6.51 1.31 5.72
CA VAL A 96 -5.33 1.47 6.57
C VAL A 96 -4.98 0.15 7.25
N GLY A 97 -3.70 -0.20 7.21
CA GLY A 97 -3.11 -1.32 7.93
C GLY A 97 -1.80 -0.92 8.59
N LEU A 98 -1.17 -1.86 9.28
CA LEU A 98 0.06 -1.62 10.04
C LEU A 98 1.19 -2.48 9.48
N SER A 99 2.39 -1.88 9.38
CA SER A 99 3.62 -2.54 8.97
C SER A 99 4.79 -2.12 9.85
N GLY A 100 5.92 -2.83 9.71
CA GLY A 100 7.04 -2.72 10.62
C GLY A 100 6.82 -3.58 11.87
N SER A 101 7.85 -3.67 12.69
CA SER A 101 7.85 -4.47 13.93
C SER A 101 8.19 -3.59 15.14
N PRO A 102 7.39 -2.55 15.44
CA PRO A 102 7.65 -1.72 16.60
C PRO A 102 7.58 -2.59 17.87
N LYS A 103 8.55 -2.39 18.77
CA LYS A 103 8.61 -3.09 20.05
C LYS A 103 7.34 -2.93 20.90
N ASN A 104 6.58 -1.86 20.66
CA ASN A 104 5.44 -1.43 21.47
C ASN A 104 4.08 -1.63 20.78
N TYR A 105 3.95 -2.63 19.90
CA TYR A 105 2.69 -2.93 19.21
C TYR A 105 1.48 -3.08 20.15
N PRO A 106 1.57 -3.81 21.29
CA PRO A 106 0.46 -3.92 22.23
C PRO A 106 0.04 -2.57 22.84
N LEU A 107 0.99 -1.69 23.14
CA LEU A 107 0.71 -0.36 23.69
C LEU A 107 0.00 0.53 22.67
N LEU A 108 0.41 0.48 21.39
CA LEU A 108 -0.27 1.18 20.30
C LEU A 108 -1.74 0.77 20.20
N LEU A 109 -2.01 -0.54 20.22
CA LEU A 109 -3.38 -1.05 20.16
C LEU A 109 -4.18 -0.71 21.41
N ALA A 110 -3.56 -0.71 22.59
CA ALA A 110 -4.21 -0.32 23.84
C ALA A 110 -4.61 1.16 23.83
N GLU A 111 -3.74 2.06 23.36
CA GLU A 111 -4.08 3.49 23.25
C GLU A 111 -5.15 3.74 22.19
N LEU A 112 -5.09 3.06 21.03
CA LEU A 112 -6.16 3.14 20.04
C LEU A 112 -7.50 2.65 20.61
N ALA A 113 -7.51 1.56 21.37
CA ALA A 113 -8.74 1.02 21.98
C ALA A 113 -9.38 1.95 23.03
N ARG A 114 -8.62 2.90 23.58
CA ARG A 114 -9.16 3.96 24.46
C ARG A 114 -9.82 5.10 23.69
N ASP A 115 -9.44 5.30 22.43
CA ASP A 115 -10.03 6.30 21.56
C ASP A 115 -11.44 5.86 21.14
N ARG A 116 -12.43 6.74 21.34
CA ARG A 116 -13.82 6.50 20.94
C ARG A 116 -13.97 6.28 19.43
N LEU A 117 -12.99 6.75 18.64
CA LEU A 117 -12.96 6.51 17.21
C LEU A 117 -12.73 5.03 16.88
N TRP A 118 -12.02 4.26 17.71
CA TRP A 118 -11.53 2.92 17.39
C TRP A 118 -12.20 1.83 18.24
N GLY A 119 -13.34 1.33 17.76
CA GLY A 119 -13.96 0.13 18.30
C GLY A 119 -13.20 -1.15 17.93
N SER A 120 -13.48 -2.26 18.61
CA SER A 120 -12.81 -3.56 18.40
C SER A 120 -12.89 -4.04 16.94
N ALA A 121 -13.98 -3.76 16.23
CA ALA A 121 -14.12 -4.09 14.81
C ALA A 121 -13.16 -3.30 13.92
N ALA A 122 -12.98 -2.00 14.19
CA ALA A 122 -12.04 -1.14 13.46
C ALA A 122 -10.60 -1.59 13.75
N ILE A 123 -10.27 -1.89 15.01
CA ILE A 123 -8.94 -2.39 15.37
C ILE A 123 -8.65 -3.71 14.66
N LYS A 124 -9.62 -4.65 14.62
CA LYS A 124 -9.49 -5.91 13.88
C LYS A 124 -9.21 -5.69 12.40
N LYS A 125 -9.84 -4.70 11.77
CA LYS A 125 -9.55 -4.29 10.39
C LYS A 125 -8.11 -3.78 10.24
N LEU A 126 -7.69 -2.86 11.10
CA LEU A 126 -6.36 -2.25 11.11
C LEU A 126 -5.21 -3.24 11.28
N VAL A 127 -5.32 -4.18 12.24
CA VAL A 127 -4.21 -5.11 12.55
C VAL A 127 -4.00 -6.19 11.50
N GLY A 128 -4.98 -6.44 10.63
CA GLY A 128 -4.85 -7.49 9.63
C GLY A 128 -6.09 -7.75 8.78
N GLY A 129 -7.29 -7.39 9.26
CA GLY A 129 -8.52 -7.61 8.51
C GLY A 129 -8.51 -6.96 7.11
N ASN A 130 -7.93 -5.77 6.98
CA ASN A 130 -7.88 -5.05 5.70
C ASN A 130 -6.93 -5.70 4.69
N ILE A 131 -5.73 -6.14 5.11
CA ILE A 131 -4.82 -6.84 4.19
C ILE A 131 -5.36 -8.22 3.81
N VAL A 132 -6.01 -8.94 4.73
CA VAL A 132 -6.68 -10.21 4.43
C VAL A 132 -7.84 -10.01 3.45
N ARG A 133 -8.62 -8.94 3.60
CA ARG A 133 -9.67 -8.55 2.65
C ARG A 133 -9.07 -8.34 1.26
N VAL A 134 -8.03 -7.52 1.15
CA VAL A 134 -7.35 -7.23 -0.13
C VAL A 134 -6.81 -8.49 -0.78
N LEU A 135 -6.14 -9.37 -0.02
CA LEU A 135 -5.65 -10.65 -0.54
C LEU A 135 -6.78 -11.51 -1.12
N ARG A 136 -7.91 -11.62 -0.41
CA ARG A 136 -9.08 -12.37 -0.91
C ARG A 136 -9.67 -11.76 -2.17
N GLU A 137 -9.81 -10.43 -2.24
CA GLU A 137 -10.34 -9.74 -3.42
C GLU A 137 -9.42 -9.91 -4.65
N VAL A 138 -8.10 -9.91 -4.43
CA VAL A 138 -7.11 -10.20 -5.47
C VAL A 138 -7.22 -11.66 -5.94
N GLU A 139 -7.36 -12.63 -5.04
CA GLU A 139 -7.57 -14.04 -5.39
C GLU A 139 -8.86 -14.27 -6.18
N VAL A 140 -9.93 -13.54 -5.84
CA VAL A 140 -11.21 -13.59 -6.58
C VAL A 140 -11.03 -13.17 -8.04
N SER A 141 -10.07 -12.29 -8.34
CA SER A 141 -9.77 -11.84 -9.70
C SER A 141 -8.99 -12.88 -10.54
N LYS A 142 -8.45 -13.92 -9.89
CA LYS A 142 -7.71 -14.99 -10.56
C LYS A 142 -8.57 -15.68 -11.62
N ASN A 143 -8.03 -15.85 -12.81
CA ASN A 143 -8.67 -16.50 -13.96
C ASN A 143 -10.00 -15.87 -14.43
N ARG A 144 -10.38 -14.67 -13.96
CA ARG A 144 -11.55 -13.93 -14.47
C ARG A 144 -11.25 -13.06 -15.68
N LEU A 145 -9.98 -12.81 -15.95
CA LEU A 145 -9.51 -12.02 -17.08
C LEU A 145 -8.96 -12.94 -18.17
N PRO A 146 -9.17 -12.63 -19.46
CA PRO A 146 -8.61 -13.41 -20.55
C PRO A 146 -7.07 -13.38 -20.52
N LEU A 147 -6.45 -14.43 -21.05
CA LEU A 147 -5.02 -14.39 -21.35
C LEU A 147 -4.81 -13.45 -22.54
N SER A 148 -3.94 -12.44 -22.36
CA SER A 148 -3.42 -11.58 -23.42
C SER A 148 -1.91 -11.73 -23.38
N GLU A 149 -1.31 -11.96 -24.54
CA GLU A 149 0.13 -12.10 -24.70
C GLU A 149 0.59 -11.02 -25.66
N ASP A 150 1.32 -10.05 -25.12
CA ASP A 150 1.92 -8.96 -25.87
C ASP A 150 3.39 -8.88 -25.43
N TRP A 151 4.29 -8.85 -26.41
CA TRP A 151 5.72 -8.68 -26.14
C TRP A 151 6.03 -7.20 -25.93
N ILE A 152 6.97 -6.90 -25.05
CA ILE A 152 7.50 -5.53 -24.93
C ILE A 152 8.20 -5.21 -26.25
N PRO A 153 7.87 -4.08 -26.93
CA PRO A 153 8.49 -3.71 -28.20
C PRO A 153 10.01 -3.62 -28.09
N LEU A 154 10.73 -4.05 -29.14
CA LEU A 154 12.19 -4.10 -29.13
C LEU A 154 12.80 -2.71 -28.95
N GLU A 155 12.15 -1.66 -29.46
CA GLU A 155 12.59 -0.27 -29.33
C GLU A 155 12.52 0.23 -27.88
N ALA A 156 11.58 -0.28 -27.08
CA ALA A 156 11.48 0.04 -25.65
C ALA A 156 12.51 -0.75 -24.81
N ILE A 157 13.08 -1.78 -25.42
CA ILE A 157 14.12 -2.65 -24.89
C ILE A 157 15.50 -2.09 -25.31
N GLU A 158 15.65 -1.44 -26.46
CA GLU A 158 16.90 -0.86 -26.97
C GLU A 158 17.32 0.43 -26.27
N GLY A 159 18.02 0.23 -25.16
CA GLY A 159 18.81 1.23 -24.44
C GLY A 159 19.57 0.55 -23.30
N ASN A 160 20.89 0.36 -23.46
CA ASN A 160 21.86 -0.10 -22.44
C ASN A 160 21.80 -1.55 -21.91
N ALA A 161 21.00 -2.48 -22.44
CA ALA A 161 21.09 -3.86 -21.98
C ALA A 161 22.19 -4.64 -22.73
N TYR A 162 23.39 -4.62 -22.17
CA TYR A 162 24.53 -5.42 -22.62
C TYR A 162 24.30 -6.95 -22.47
N CYS A 163 23.42 -7.36 -21.56
CA CYS A 163 23.14 -8.77 -21.27
C CYS A 163 21.91 -9.27 -22.03
N ARG A 164 22.06 -9.58 -23.32
CA ARG A 164 21.03 -10.27 -24.13
C ARG A 164 21.64 -11.42 -24.92
N TYR A 165 20.82 -12.43 -25.20
CA TYR A 165 21.17 -13.42 -26.21
C TYR A 165 21.29 -12.71 -27.57
N PRO A 166 22.35 -12.97 -28.34
CA PRO A 166 22.47 -12.41 -29.68
C PRO A 166 21.30 -12.88 -30.54
N GLU A 167 20.78 -11.96 -31.35
CA GLU A 167 19.82 -12.30 -32.41
C GLU A 167 20.53 -13.22 -33.40
N THR A 168 19.98 -14.42 -33.61
CA THR A 168 20.47 -15.40 -34.60
C THR A 168 20.05 -15.01 -36.01
#